data_AF-A0A6S6S0D9-F1
#
_entry.id   AF-A0A6S6S0D9-F1
#
_cell.length_a   1.000
_cell.length_b   1.000
_cell.length_c   1.000
_cell.angle_alpha   90.00
_cell.angle_beta   90.00
_cell.angle_gamma   90.00
#
_symmetry.space_group_name_H-M   'P 1'
#
loop_
_entity.id
_entity.type
_entity.pdbx_description
1 polymer ?
#
loop_
_entity_poly.entity_id
_entity_poly.type
_entity_poly.pdbx_seq_one_letter_code
_entity_poly.pdbx_strand_id
1 'polypeptide(L)'
;MPSLDLLASPPTQNEPVDMFALEQTSRLIEARLSDYRVKAEVVGFSPGPVITRFELELAPGVKAAHISNLSRDLARSLSATAVRIVEVIPGKPYVGLELPNRKRQTVYLREVLDCDKFRRNPSPLTIVLGKDIESEPVIADLEKMPICWFPVPLVRVNRLGLTQ
;
A
#
# COMPACT_ATOMS: atom_id res chain seq x y z
N MET A 1 -30.33 -3.41 -12.38
CA MET A 1 -29.31 -3.74 -11.37
C MET A 1 -29.90 -3.53 -9.97
N PRO A 2 -29.54 -4.35 -8.98
CA PRO A 2 -29.93 -4.11 -7.59
C PRO A 2 -29.39 -2.75 -7.09
N SER A 3 -30.08 -2.13 -6.14
CA SER A 3 -29.73 -0.79 -5.63
C SER A 3 -28.46 -0.83 -4.78
N LEU A 4 -27.60 0.20 -4.92
CA LEU A 4 -26.39 0.38 -4.11
C LEU A 4 -26.68 0.55 -2.61
N ASP A 5 -27.94 0.80 -2.24
CA ASP A 5 -28.41 0.87 -0.86
C ASP A 5 -28.35 -0.46 -0.10
N LEU A 6 -28.16 -1.58 -0.81
CA LEU A 6 -27.89 -2.87 -0.19
C LEU A 6 -26.46 -2.97 0.38
N LEU A 7 -25.59 -2.02 0.04
CA LEU A 7 -24.20 -1.99 0.50
C LEU A 7 -24.02 -1.04 1.67
N ALA A 8 -23.16 -1.44 2.61
CA ALA A 8 -22.78 -0.61 3.75
C ALA A 8 -22.24 0.74 3.27
N SER A 9 -22.76 1.82 3.87
CA SER A 9 -22.30 3.17 3.58
C SER A 9 -20.97 3.44 4.29
N PRO A 10 -20.03 4.16 3.64
CA PRO A 10 -18.81 4.57 4.31
C PRO A 10 -19.14 5.52 5.47
N PRO A 11 -18.40 5.44 6.60
CA PRO A 11 -18.53 6.39 7.69
C PRO A 11 -18.12 7.78 7.19
N THR A 12 -18.89 8.80 7.55
CA THR A 12 -18.71 10.19 7.06
C THR A 12 -17.42 10.86 7.58
N GLN A 13 -16.72 10.24 8.53
CA GLN A 13 -15.53 10.81 9.15
C GLN A 13 -14.26 10.27 8.48
N ASN A 14 -13.73 11.02 7.53
CA ASN A 14 -12.32 10.93 7.19
C ASN A 14 -11.54 11.52 8.37
N GLU A 15 -10.95 10.66 9.20
CA GLU A 15 -10.04 11.15 10.24
C GLU A 15 -8.90 11.91 9.56
N PRO A 16 -8.59 13.14 10.02
CA PRO A 16 -7.52 13.93 9.44
C PRO A 16 -6.19 13.23 9.62
N VAL A 17 -5.39 13.23 8.55
CA VAL A 17 -4.02 12.71 8.59
C VAL A 17 -3.18 13.62 9.49
N ASP A 18 -2.58 13.03 10.52
CA ASP A 18 -1.69 13.75 11.44
C ASP A 18 -0.33 13.99 10.78
N MET A 19 -0.17 15.18 10.17
CA MET A 19 1.05 15.60 9.49
C MET A 19 2.26 15.60 10.43
N PHE A 20 2.06 15.94 11.72
CA PHE A 20 3.13 15.96 12.70
C PHE A 20 3.63 14.54 13.02
N ALA A 21 2.72 13.58 13.13
CA ALA A 21 3.09 12.17 13.29
C ALA A 21 3.85 11.64 12.06
N LEU A 22 3.49 12.08 10.85
CA LEU A 22 4.18 11.72 9.61
C LEU A 22 5.61 12.28 9.56
N GLU A 23 5.80 13.55 9.90
CA GLU A 23 7.14 14.15 9.99
C GLU A 23 8.03 13.47 11.02
N GLN A 24 7.49 13.11 12.19
CA GLN A 24 8.24 12.33 13.18
C GLN A 24 8.64 10.96 12.62
N THR A 25 7.73 10.33 11.89
CA THR A 25 7.99 9.03 11.25
C THR A 25 9.08 9.17 10.19
N SER A 26 9.09 10.24 9.39
CA SER A 26 10.15 10.54 8.42
C SER A 26 11.53 10.60 9.08
N ARG A 27 11.66 11.41 10.14
CA ARG A 27 12.93 11.54 10.89
C ARG A 27 13.37 10.21 11.51
N LEU A 28 12.40 9.42 11.97
CA LEU A 28 12.67 8.11 12.55
C LEU A 28 13.15 7.12 11.48
N ILE A 29 12.57 7.15 10.27
CA ILE A 29 13.04 6.35 9.13
C ILE A 29 14.49 6.70 8.78
N GLU A 30 14.83 7.99 8.67
CA GLU A 30 16.20 8.44 8.39
C GLU A 30 17.19 7.96 9.45
N ALA A 31 16.84 8.11 10.73
CA ALA A 31 17.66 7.63 11.84
C ALA A 31 17.87 6.10 11.76
N ARG A 32 16.81 5.33 11.49
CA ARG A 32 16.91 3.87 11.35
C ARG A 32 17.73 3.47 10.13
N LEU A 33 17.60 4.14 9.00
CA LEU A 33 18.42 3.85 7.82
C LEU A 33 19.90 4.12 8.10
N SER A 34 20.20 5.20 8.83
CA SER A 34 21.56 5.52 9.27
C SER A 34 22.18 4.43 10.15
N ASP A 35 21.41 3.82 11.06
CA ASP A 35 21.87 2.70 11.90
C ASP A 35 22.38 1.50 11.07
N TYR A 36 21.78 1.27 9.88
CA TYR A 36 22.18 0.21 8.95
C TYR A 36 23.24 0.64 7.92
N ARG A 37 23.89 1.80 8.14
CA ARG A 37 24.86 2.40 7.20
C ARG A 37 24.24 2.74 5.84
N VAL A 38 22.92 2.96 5.79
CA VAL A 38 22.21 3.42 4.60
C VAL A 38 21.96 4.90 4.74
N LYS A 39 22.67 5.72 3.95
CA LYS A 39 22.42 7.16 3.89
C LYS A 39 21.28 7.43 2.90
N ALA A 40 20.15 7.87 3.44
CA ALA A 40 18.97 8.25 2.67
C ALA A 40 18.22 9.35 3.41
N GLU A 41 17.56 10.22 2.65
CA GLU A 41 16.78 11.36 3.15
C GLU A 41 15.33 11.25 2.67
N VAL A 42 14.38 11.62 3.51
CA VAL A 42 12.96 11.61 3.16
C VAL A 42 12.63 12.95 2.50
N VAL A 43 12.44 12.95 1.18
CA VAL A 43 12.10 14.16 0.41
C VAL A 43 10.61 14.49 0.44
N GLY A 44 9.77 13.49 0.73
CA GLY A 44 8.33 13.68 0.78
C GLY A 44 7.59 12.43 1.25
N PHE A 45 6.29 12.59 1.44
CA PHE A 45 5.39 11.50 1.80
C PHE A 45 4.02 11.69 1.18
N SER A 46 3.38 10.57 0.84
CA SER A 46 2.03 10.50 0.27
C SER A 46 1.19 9.57 1.14
N PRO A 47 0.32 10.12 2.01
CA PRO A 47 -0.54 9.32 2.87
C PRO A 47 -1.72 8.75 2.08
N GLY A 48 -1.87 7.44 2.11
CA GLY A 48 -3.03 6.73 1.57
C GLY A 48 -3.98 6.23 2.66
N PRO A 49 -5.10 5.59 2.30
CA PRO A 49 -6.11 5.13 3.25
C PRO A 49 -5.62 3.99 4.15
N VAL A 50 -4.78 3.09 3.60
CA VAL A 50 -4.28 1.90 4.30
C VAL A 50 -2.80 2.01 4.63
N ILE A 51 -2.02 2.61 3.73
CA ILE A 51 -0.57 2.74 3.85
C ILE A 51 -0.15 4.17 3.52
N THR A 52 0.99 4.59 4.06
CA THR A 52 1.66 5.83 3.69
C THR A 52 2.94 5.49 2.95
N ARG A 53 3.16 6.14 1.80
CA ARG A 53 4.39 6.01 1.03
C ARG A 53 5.32 7.17 1.37
N PHE A 54 6.53 6.87 1.79
CA PHE A 54 7.62 7.82 1.99
C PHE A 54 8.54 7.76 0.76
N GLU A 55 8.88 8.92 0.23
CA GLU A 55 9.83 9.06 -0.88
C GLU A 55 11.22 9.28 -0.29
N LEU A 56 12.13 8.36 -0.59
CA LEU A 56 13.50 8.36 -0.10
C LEU A 56 14.45 8.70 -1.24
N GLU A 57 15.25 9.74 -1.04
CA GLU A 57 16.41 10.03 -1.87
C GLU A 57 17.63 9.31 -1.29
N LEU A 58 18.25 8.45 -2.11
CA LEU A 58 19.41 7.68 -1.69
C LEU A 58 20.69 8.45 -1.98
N ALA A 59 21.65 8.37 -1.05
CA ALA A 59 22.97 8.89 -1.30
C ALA A 59 23.66 8.15 -2.48
N PRO A 60 24.54 8.82 -3.24
CA PRO A 60 25.27 8.22 -4.33
C PRO A 60 26.02 6.94 -3.89
N GLY A 61 25.81 5.84 -4.61
CA GLY A 61 26.45 4.55 -4.34
C GLY A 61 25.63 3.58 -3.48
N VAL A 62 24.48 3.99 -2.92
CA VAL A 62 23.55 3.08 -2.25
C VAL A 62 22.65 2.40 -3.30
N LYS A 63 22.64 1.06 -3.33
CA LYS A 63 21.75 0.29 -4.22
C LYS A 63 20.38 0.09 -3.56
N ALA A 64 19.30 0.27 -4.33
CA ALA A 64 17.93 0.01 -3.85
C ALA A 64 17.77 -1.43 -3.27
N ALA A 65 18.39 -2.42 -3.93
CA ALA A 65 18.39 -3.81 -3.48
C ALA A 65 18.93 -4.02 -2.06
N HIS A 66 19.86 -3.18 -1.60
CA HIS A 66 20.39 -3.26 -0.23
C HIS A 66 19.29 -2.95 0.79
N ILE A 67 18.45 -1.95 0.50
CA ILE A 67 17.33 -1.55 1.35
C ILE A 67 16.23 -2.60 1.29
N SER A 68 15.91 -3.12 0.09
CA SER A 68 14.97 -4.22 -0.13
C SER A 68 15.27 -5.42 0.80
N ASN A 69 16.54 -5.79 0.93
CA ASN A 69 16.99 -6.87 1.83
C ASN A 69 16.83 -6.54 3.33
N LEU A 70 16.93 -5.26 3.70
CA LEU A 70 16.77 -4.77 5.07
C LEU A 70 15.31 -4.53 5.47
N SER A 71 14.36 -4.63 4.54
CA SER A 71 12.92 -4.38 4.78
C SER A 71 12.36 -5.00 6.06
N ARG A 72 12.72 -6.26 6.34
CA ARG A 72 12.25 -7.00 7.52
C ARG A 72 12.83 -6.44 8.82
N ASP A 73 14.12 -6.11 8.82
CA ASP A 73 14.80 -5.53 9.99
C ASP A 73 14.36 -4.09 10.24
N LEU A 74 14.09 -3.35 9.16
CA LEU A 74 13.55 -2.02 9.22
C LEU A 74 12.12 -2.04 9.77
N ALA A 75 11.27 -2.99 9.35
CA ALA A 75 9.94 -3.19 9.93
C ALA A 75 9.99 -3.40 11.44
N ARG A 76 10.91 -4.25 11.90
CA ARG A 76 11.14 -4.51 13.33
C ARG A 76 11.60 -3.26 14.07
N SER A 77 12.52 -2.49 13.50
CA SER A 77 13.05 -1.27 14.12
C SER A 77 12.06 -0.11 14.16
N LEU A 78 11.11 -0.07 13.22
CA LEU A 78 10.00 0.89 13.18
C LEU A 78 8.79 0.45 14.00
N SER A 79 8.82 -0.74 14.62
CA SER A 79 7.64 -1.35 15.25
C SER A 79 6.43 -1.44 14.31
N ALA A 80 6.69 -1.59 13.01
CA ALA A 80 5.67 -1.77 11.98
C ALA A 80 5.45 -3.26 11.70
N THR A 81 4.23 -3.66 11.36
CA THR A 81 3.92 -5.07 11.02
C THR A 81 4.72 -5.55 9.81
N ALA A 82 4.85 -4.70 8.80
CA ALA A 82 5.61 -4.97 7.58
C ALA A 82 6.01 -3.64 6.94
N VAL A 83 7.08 -3.67 6.17
CA VAL A 83 7.53 -2.56 5.32
C VAL A 83 7.62 -3.10 3.90
N ARG A 84 7.07 -2.37 2.93
CA ARG A 84 7.24 -2.68 1.52
C ARG A 84 8.14 -1.64 0.87
N ILE A 85 9.09 -2.12 0.08
CA ILE A 85 10.05 -1.26 -0.63
C ILE A 85 9.72 -1.32 -2.11
N VAL A 86 9.59 -0.14 -2.71
CA VAL A 86 9.36 0.09 -4.12
C VAL A 86 10.66 0.66 -4.68
N GLU A 87 11.43 -0.17 -5.38
CA GLU A 87 12.78 0.19 -5.81
C GLU A 87 12.82 1.36 -6.79
N VAL A 88 11.76 1.55 -7.58
CA VAL A 88 11.64 2.64 -8.55
C VAL A 88 10.22 3.17 -8.51
N ILE A 89 10.08 4.47 -8.25
CA ILE A 89 8.82 5.19 -8.43
C ILE A 89 8.75 5.69 -9.88
N PRO A 90 7.70 5.38 -10.66
CA PRO A 90 7.56 5.87 -12.02
C PRO A 90 7.64 7.41 -12.07
N GLY A 91 8.55 7.94 -12.89
CA GLY A 91 8.71 9.39 -13.07
C GLY A 91 9.52 10.12 -12.00
N LYS A 92 10.04 9.44 -10.96
CA LYS A 92 10.88 10.04 -9.92
C LYS A 92 12.12 9.19 -9.63
N PRO A 93 13.31 9.78 -9.42
CA PRO A 93 14.54 9.05 -9.09
C PRO A 93 14.60 8.63 -7.60
N TYR A 94 13.45 8.42 -6.97
CA TYR A 94 13.33 8.13 -5.53
C TYR A 94 12.88 6.69 -5.30
N VAL A 95 13.26 6.16 -4.15
CA VAL A 95 12.80 4.86 -3.66
C VAL A 95 11.57 5.07 -2.79
N GLY A 96 10.54 4.25 -3.00
CA GLY A 96 9.33 4.28 -2.18
C GLY A 96 9.43 3.35 -0.99
N LEU A 97 9.15 3.86 0.21
CA LEU A 97 9.01 3.06 1.42
C LEU A 97 7.55 3.14 1.89
N GLU A 98 6.85 2.02 1.83
CA GLU A 98 5.45 1.92 2.18
C GLU A 98 5.29 1.36 3.60
N LEU A 99 4.64 2.14 4.47
CA LEU A 99 4.33 1.78 5.85
C LEU A 99 2.82 1.64 6.07
N PRO A 100 2.37 0.64 6.83
CA PRO A 100 0.98 0.58 7.25
C PRO A 100 0.66 1.75 8.17
N ASN A 101 -0.50 2.39 7.94
CA ASN A 101 -0.98 3.42 8.84
C ASN A 101 -1.34 2.82 10.20
N ARG A 102 -1.16 3.60 11.27
CA ARG A 102 -1.61 3.22 12.63
C ARG A 102 -3.13 2.97 12.67
N LYS A 103 -3.87 3.80 11.94
CA LYS A 103 -5.32 3.65 11.74
C LYS A 103 -5.56 3.42 10.26
N ARG A 104 -5.97 2.20 9.90
CA ARG A 104 -6.30 1.83 8.53
C ARG A 104 -7.75 2.20 8.26
N GLN A 105 -7.99 2.93 7.19
CA GLN A 105 -9.35 3.23 6.75
C GLN A 105 -9.90 2.05 5.96
N THR A 106 -11.15 1.69 6.22
CA THR A 106 -11.86 0.66 5.45
C THR A 106 -12.33 1.28 4.14
N VAL A 107 -11.93 0.67 3.01
CA VAL A 107 -12.44 1.03 1.69
C VAL A 107 -13.75 0.30 1.47
N TYR A 108 -14.84 1.05 1.27
CA TYR A 108 -16.18 0.47 1.09
C TYR A 108 -16.45 0.17 -0.38
N LEU A 109 -16.99 -1.01 -0.66
CA LEU A 109 -17.34 -1.42 -2.03
C LEU A 109 -18.32 -0.42 -2.68
N ARG A 110 -19.27 0.12 -1.91
CA ARG A 110 -20.23 1.13 -2.37
C ARG A 110 -19.52 2.34 -2.98
N GLU A 111 -18.46 2.82 -2.33
CA GLU A 111 -17.73 4.01 -2.75
C GLU A 111 -17.01 3.79 -4.09
N VAL A 112 -16.47 2.60 -4.30
CA VAL A 112 -15.74 2.28 -5.54
C VAL A 112 -16.68 1.94 -6.68
N LEU A 113 -17.85 1.34 -6.40
CA LEU A 113 -18.91 1.14 -7.41
C LEU A 113 -19.58 2.43 -7.85
N ASP A 114 -19.60 3.44 -6.97
CA ASP A 114 -20.18 4.75 -7.29
C ASP A 114 -19.29 5.59 -8.20
N CYS A 115 -18.06 5.13 -8.49
CA CYS A 115 -17.13 5.87 -9.32
C CYS A 115 -17.54 5.87 -10.80
N ASP A 116 -17.24 6.99 -11.45
CA ASP A 116 -17.45 7.17 -12.89
C ASP A 116 -16.69 6.17 -13.76
N LYS A 117 -15.48 5.75 -13.33
CA LYS A 117 -14.69 4.74 -14.04
C LYS A 117 -15.46 3.42 -14.16
N PHE A 118 -16.19 3.03 -13.11
CA PHE A 118 -17.01 1.81 -13.10
C PHE A 118 -18.32 2.02 -13.87
N ARG A 119 -19.06 3.09 -13.59
CA ARG A 119 -20.38 3.37 -14.22
C ARG A 119 -20.31 3.54 -15.73
N ARG A 120 -19.19 4.06 -16.26
CA ARG A 120 -19.00 4.29 -17.70
C ARG A 120 -18.36 3.10 -18.43
N ASN A 121 -18.01 2.02 -17.74
CA ASN A 121 -17.39 0.87 -18.38
C ASN A 121 -18.46 0.00 -19.08
N PRO A 122 -18.35 -0.24 -20.40
CA PRO A 122 -19.31 -1.06 -21.14
C PRO A 122 -19.19 -2.56 -20.87
N SER A 123 -18.07 -3.05 -20.31
CA SER A 123 -17.85 -4.48 -20.07
C SER A 123 -18.72 -5.01 -18.92
N PRO A 124 -19.53 -6.07 -19.14
CA PRO A 124 -20.35 -6.68 -18.10
C PRO A 124 -19.53 -7.46 -17.06
N LEU A 125 -18.24 -7.71 -17.33
CA LEU A 125 -17.32 -8.43 -16.45
C LEU A 125 -16.29 -7.49 -15.78
N THR A 126 -16.65 -6.22 -15.64
CA THR A 126 -15.86 -5.25 -14.87
C THR A 126 -15.91 -5.61 -13.37
N ILE A 127 -14.74 -5.82 -12.77
CA ILE A 127 -14.57 -6.07 -11.34
C ILE A 127 -13.96 -4.83 -10.68
N VAL A 128 -14.46 -4.52 -9.49
CA VAL A 128 -13.86 -3.56 -8.58
C VAL A 128 -12.82 -4.26 -7.70
N LEU A 129 -11.58 -3.76 -7.72
CA LEU A 129 -10.51 -4.28 -6.86
C LEU A 129 -10.35 -3.48 -5.56
N GLY A 130 -10.72 -2.20 -5.58
CA GLY A 130 -10.65 -1.32 -4.41
C GLY A 130 -10.11 0.05 -4.78
N LYS A 131 -9.30 0.63 -3.88
CA LYS A 131 -8.58 1.88 -4.10
C LYS A 131 -7.08 1.66 -4.05
N ASP A 132 -6.34 2.47 -4.79
CA ASP A 132 -4.90 2.53 -4.67
C ASP A 132 -4.45 3.38 -3.45
N ILE A 133 -3.13 3.59 -3.36
CA ILE A 133 -2.51 4.37 -2.29
C ILE A 133 -2.81 5.87 -2.37
N GLU A 134 -3.25 6.37 -3.53
CA GLU A 134 -3.66 7.74 -3.78
C GLU A 134 -5.18 7.90 -3.65
N SER A 135 -5.86 6.85 -3.19
CA SER A 135 -7.32 6.75 -3.06
C SER A 135 -8.07 6.72 -4.40
N GLU A 136 -7.38 6.51 -5.51
CA GLU A 136 -8.04 6.33 -6.80
C GLU A 136 -8.70 4.96 -6.91
N PRO A 137 -9.91 4.87 -7.47
CA PRO A 137 -10.59 3.60 -7.68
C PRO A 137 -9.87 2.77 -8.74
N VAL A 138 -9.53 1.53 -8.37
CA VAL A 138 -8.92 0.53 -9.25
C VAL A 138 -9.99 -0.46 -9.69
N ILE A 139 -10.27 -0.43 -10.99
CA ILE A 139 -11.19 -1.34 -11.67
C ILE A 139 -10.41 -2.20 -12.67
N ALA A 140 -10.83 -3.44 -12.84
CA ALA A 140 -10.26 -4.38 -13.80
C ALA A 140 -11.37 -4.97 -14.67
N ASP A 141 -11.02 -5.37 -15.88
CA ASP A 141 -11.95 -5.98 -16.82
C ASP A 141 -11.52 -7.43 -17.07
N LEU A 142 -12.35 -8.38 -16.65
CA LEU A 142 -12.05 -9.81 -16.82
C LEU A 142 -12.02 -10.24 -18.29
N GLU A 143 -12.70 -9.54 -19.20
CA GLU A 143 -12.65 -9.88 -20.63
C GLU A 143 -11.22 -9.75 -21.18
N LYS A 144 -10.45 -8.79 -20.65
CA LYS A 144 -9.04 -8.57 -21.00
C LYS A 144 -8.08 -9.42 -20.18
N MET A 145 -8.58 -10.13 -19.17
CA MET A 145 -7.83 -11.00 -18.26
C MET A 145 -8.53 -12.36 -18.12
N PRO A 146 -8.41 -13.24 -19.14
CA PRO A 146 -9.13 -14.53 -19.15
C PRO A 146 -8.72 -15.47 -18.01
N ILE A 147 -7.56 -15.25 -17.38
CA ILE A 147 -7.13 -15.95 -16.16
C ILE A 147 -6.56 -14.89 -15.20
N CYS A 148 -7.32 -14.53 -14.17
CA CYS A 148 -6.86 -13.62 -13.13
C CYS A 148 -6.08 -14.40 -12.07
N TRP A 149 -4.75 -14.43 -12.16
CA TRP A 149 -3.91 -14.89 -11.05
C TRP A 149 -3.88 -13.78 -9.99
N PHE A 150 -4.65 -13.95 -8.91
CA PHE A 150 -4.43 -13.17 -7.70
C PHE A 150 -3.19 -13.73 -6.99
N PRO A 151 -2.06 -13.00 -6.90
CA PRO A 151 -0.98 -13.39 -6.00
C PRO A 151 -1.44 -13.10 -4.56
N VAL A 152 -2.29 -13.98 -4.03
CA VAL A 152 -2.53 -14.03 -2.59
C VAL A 152 -1.25 -14.62 -2.00
N PRO A 153 -0.53 -13.94 -1.08
CA PRO A 153 0.49 -14.62 -0.32
C PRO A 153 -0.21 -15.72 0.46
N LEU A 154 -0.03 -16.97 0.01
CA LEU A 154 -0.62 -18.14 0.63
C LEU A 154 -0.13 -18.16 2.08
N VAL A 155 -1.01 -17.84 3.03
CA VAL A 155 -0.78 -18.18 4.42
C VAL A 155 -0.64 -19.70 4.43
N ARG A 156 0.58 -20.16 4.72
CA ARG A 156 0.93 -21.57 4.80
C ARG A 156 0.08 -22.19 5.91
N VAL A 157 -1.02 -22.85 5.53
CA VAL A 157 -1.80 -23.64 6.47
C VAL A 157 -0.93 -24.82 6.89
N ASN A 158 -0.57 -24.84 8.17
CA ASN A 158 0.20 -25.90 8.79
C ASN A 158 -0.60 -27.20 8.65
N ARG A 159 -0.14 -28.15 7.82
CA ARG A 159 -0.69 -29.50 7.78
C ARG A 159 -0.28 -30.17 9.09
N LEU A 160 -1.24 -30.26 10.01
CA LEU A 160 -1.21 -31.15 11.16
C LEU A 160 -0.83 -32.56 10.70
N GLY A 161 0.09 -33.16 11.44
CA GLY A 161 0.60 -34.50 11.20
C GLY A 161 -0.50 -35.55 11.22
N LEU A 162 -0.33 -36.56 10.36
CA LEU A 162 -0.83 -37.90 10.58
C LEU A 162 0.35 -38.84 10.30
N THR A 163 0.87 -39.38 11.39
CA THR A 163 1.56 -40.66 11.48
C THR A 163 0.88 -41.73 10.64
N GLN A 164 1.65 -42.42 9.80
CA GLN A 164 1.91 -43.86 9.89
C GLN A 164 3.24 -44.16 9.21
#